data_AF-A0A924V4P9-F1
#
_entry.id   AF-A0A924V4P9-F1
#
_cell.length_a   1.000
_cell.length_b   1.000
_cell.length_c   1.000
_cell.angle_alpha   90.00
_cell.angle_beta   90.00
_cell.angle_gamma   90.00
#
_symmetry.space_group_name_H-M   'P 1'
#
loop_
_entity.id
_entity.type
_entity.pdbx_description
1 polymer ?
#
loop_
_entity_poly.entity_id
_entity_poly.type
_entity_poly.pdbx_seq_one_letter_code
_entity_poly.pdbx_strand_id
1 'polypeptide(L)'
;MDSIIEKLVERQKLLFEEGFSDEKLVPIEYEEKLWSIEKKIDDVVSMNASRRKKIIKIQTLMSEFREVSASDVACKNGCSNCCHMQVILQQTEADAIGFMIGRKPVQLDINFKIKDPLKSYGRDTPCTFLVNGGCSIYENRPFMCRYYVNLDRDNLLCSFENLDLAKEHDPRAVSIPMAEANQLFSAFKLIN
;
A
#
# COMPACT_ATOMS: atom_id res chain seq x y z
N MET A 1 -30.24 11.20 4.12
CA MET A 1 -28.98 10.82 4.77
C MET A 1 -28.24 10.04 3.74
N ASP A 2 -27.30 10.68 3.05
CA ASP A 2 -26.71 10.10 1.85
C ASP A 2 -25.86 8.90 2.23
N SER A 3 -26.14 7.78 1.58
CA SER A 3 -25.38 6.54 1.71
C SER A 3 -23.92 6.76 1.30
N ILE A 4 -23.01 5.95 1.84
CA ILE A 4 -21.58 6.00 1.45
C ILE A 4 -21.43 5.77 -0.06
N ILE A 5 -22.29 4.94 -0.66
CA ILE A 5 -22.29 4.68 -2.11
C ILE A 5 -22.63 5.94 -2.91
N GLU A 6 -23.61 6.74 -2.49
CA GLU A 6 -23.94 8.01 -3.16
C GLU A 6 -22.75 8.98 -3.12
N LYS A 7 -22.05 9.05 -1.98
CA LYS A 7 -20.83 9.87 -1.84
C LYS A 7 -19.69 9.37 -2.72
N LEU A 8 -19.55 8.05 -2.90
CA LEU A 8 -18.57 7.46 -3.81
C LEU A 8 -18.85 7.84 -5.25
N VAL A 9 -20.10 7.73 -5.70
CA VAL A 9 -20.51 8.12 -7.06
C VAL A 9 -20.30 9.61 -7.30
N GLU A 10 -20.56 10.46 -6.30
CA GLU A 10 -20.27 11.89 -6.39
C GLU A 10 -18.76 12.15 -6.46
N ARG A 11 -17.97 11.50 -5.60
CA ARG A 11 -16.50 11.61 -5.61
C ARG A 11 -15.90 11.16 -6.94
N GLN A 12 -16.44 10.08 -7.54
CA GLN A 12 -16.01 9.60 -8.86
C GLN A 12 -16.15 10.68 -9.95
N LYS A 13 -17.26 11.42 -9.94
CA LYS A 13 -17.49 12.53 -10.88
C LYS A 13 -16.51 13.68 -10.66
N LEU A 14 -16.30 14.07 -9.40
CA LEU A 14 -15.35 15.13 -9.05
C LEU A 14 -13.93 14.76 -9.48
N LEU A 15 -13.49 13.54 -9.21
CA LEU A 15 -12.16 13.07 -9.62
C LEU A 15 -12.00 13.11 -11.14
N PHE A 16 -13.04 12.72 -11.89
CA PHE A 16 -13.04 12.80 -13.35
C PHE A 16 -12.94 14.25 -13.86
N GLU A 17 -13.70 15.18 -13.26
CA GLU A 17 -13.66 16.61 -13.60
C GLU A 17 -12.32 17.28 -13.26
N GLU A 18 -11.71 16.86 -12.14
CA GLU A 18 -10.39 17.30 -11.68
C GLU A 18 -9.25 16.66 -12.50
N GLY A 19 -9.55 15.76 -13.44
CA GLY A 19 -8.58 15.09 -14.31
C GLY A 19 -7.72 14.05 -13.58
N PHE A 20 -8.19 13.51 -12.45
CA PHE A 20 -7.46 12.47 -11.73
C PHE A 20 -7.44 11.15 -12.52
N SER A 21 -6.26 10.55 -12.59
CA SER A 21 -6.05 9.19 -13.05
C SER A 21 -5.75 8.27 -11.85
N ASP A 22 -5.72 6.94 -12.06
CA ASP A 22 -5.35 5.96 -11.01
C ASP A 22 -3.95 6.26 -10.41
N GLU A 23 -3.10 6.94 -11.17
CA GLU A 23 -1.77 7.40 -10.78
C GLU A 23 -1.74 8.94 -10.68
N LYS A 24 -1.21 9.48 -9.58
CA LYS A 24 -0.97 10.92 -9.44
C LYS A 24 0.53 11.19 -9.55
N LEU A 25 0.88 12.07 -10.49
CA LEU A 25 2.20 12.66 -10.57
C LEU A 25 2.52 13.36 -9.25
N VAL A 26 3.69 13.05 -8.71
CA VAL A 26 4.18 13.69 -7.49
C VAL A 26 4.38 15.19 -7.78
N PRO A 27 3.90 16.11 -6.92
CA PRO A 27 4.12 17.54 -7.12
C PRO A 27 5.60 17.91 -7.35
N ILE A 28 5.85 18.86 -8.26
CA ILE A 28 7.21 19.31 -8.68
C ILE A 28 8.06 19.73 -7.47
N GLU A 29 7.46 20.24 -6.41
CA GLU A 29 8.13 20.61 -5.16
C GLU A 29 8.85 19.44 -4.44
N TYR A 30 8.57 18.19 -4.83
CA TYR A 30 9.23 17.00 -4.29
C TYR A 30 10.32 16.44 -5.20
N GLU A 31 10.56 17.02 -6.38
CA GLU A 31 11.44 16.47 -7.43
C GLU A 31 12.89 16.24 -6.94
N GLU A 32 13.47 17.17 -6.17
CA GLU A 32 14.80 16.99 -5.57
C GLU A 32 14.86 15.85 -4.54
N LYS A 33 13.82 15.72 -3.70
CA LYS A 33 13.73 14.67 -2.68
C LYS A 33 13.53 13.31 -3.34
N LEU A 34 12.74 13.25 -4.42
CA LEU A 34 12.54 12.05 -5.22
C LEU A 34 13.84 11.61 -5.87
N TRP A 35 14.55 12.52 -6.56
CA TRP A 35 15.84 12.20 -7.18
C TRP A 35 16.85 11.60 -6.19
N SER A 36 16.89 12.11 -4.95
CA SER A 36 17.71 11.53 -3.89
C SER A 36 17.31 10.08 -3.57
N ILE A 37 16.01 9.77 -3.55
CA ILE A 37 15.50 8.41 -3.36
C ILE A 37 15.87 7.54 -4.55
N GLU A 38 15.70 8.01 -5.79
CA GLU A 38 16.05 7.26 -7.02
C GLU A 38 17.51 6.80 -7.01
N LYS A 39 18.44 7.71 -6.69
CA LYS A 39 19.86 7.37 -6.57
C LYS A 39 20.11 6.29 -5.52
N LYS A 40 19.42 6.34 -4.38
CA LYS A 40 19.53 5.31 -3.33
C LYS A 40 18.97 3.97 -3.80
N ILE A 41 17.97 3.94 -4.69
CA ILE A 41 17.43 2.70 -5.26
C ILE A 41 18.53 1.96 -6.02
N ASP A 42 19.26 2.65 -6.90
CA ASP A 42 20.34 2.06 -7.69
C ASP A 42 21.45 1.47 -6.81
N ASP A 43 21.81 2.18 -5.74
CA ASP A 43 22.78 1.70 -4.73
C ASP A 43 22.28 0.40 -4.06
N VAL A 44 20.99 0.32 -3.70
CA VAL A 44 20.41 -0.88 -3.06
C VAL A 44 20.30 -2.04 -4.04
N VAL A 45 19.95 -1.79 -5.30
CA VAL A 45 19.87 -2.84 -6.32
C VAL A 45 21.25 -3.41 -6.61
N SER A 46 22.26 -2.56 -6.75
CA SER A 46 23.63 -2.95 -7.12
C SER A 46 24.48 -3.50 -5.95
N MET A 47 24.09 -3.25 -4.69
CA MET A 47 24.92 -3.66 -3.55
C MET A 47 25.18 -5.18 -3.48
N ASN A 48 26.37 -5.56 -3.02
CA ASN A 48 26.69 -6.95 -2.69
C ASN A 48 26.13 -7.32 -1.30
N ALA A 49 24.86 -7.72 -1.26
CA ALA A 49 24.18 -8.15 -0.04
C ALA A 49 23.08 -9.20 -0.31
N SER A 50 22.63 -9.88 0.74
CA SER A 50 21.52 -10.82 0.66
C SER A 50 20.22 -10.12 0.23
N ARG A 51 19.33 -10.86 -0.46
CA ARG A 51 18.00 -10.37 -0.87
C ARG A 51 17.22 -9.77 0.30
N ARG A 52 17.21 -10.46 1.46
CA ARG A 52 16.58 -9.96 2.69
C ARG A 52 17.10 -8.57 3.10
N LYS A 53 18.41 -8.34 3.05
CA LYS A 53 19.00 -7.03 3.40
C LYS A 53 18.62 -5.95 2.37
N LYS A 54 18.54 -6.30 1.09
CA LYS A 54 18.07 -5.39 0.03
C LYS A 54 16.60 -5.03 0.20
N ILE A 55 15.73 -6.00 0.52
CA ILE A 55 14.30 -5.75 0.79
C ILE A 55 14.10 -4.82 1.98
N ILE A 56 14.81 -5.04 3.09
CA ILE A 56 14.74 -4.13 4.24
C ILE A 56 15.08 -2.70 3.81
N LYS A 57 16.14 -2.51 3.00
CA LYS A 57 16.53 -1.20 2.50
C LYS A 57 15.50 -0.57 1.55
N ILE A 58 14.93 -1.34 0.62
CA ILE A 58 13.85 -0.84 -0.27
C ILE A 58 12.61 -0.43 0.55
N GLN A 59 12.23 -1.19 1.57
CA GLN A 59 11.13 -0.83 2.46
C GLN A 59 11.43 0.45 3.25
N THR A 60 12.68 0.66 3.66
CA THR A 60 13.13 1.94 4.25
C THR A 60 12.96 3.08 3.26
N LEU A 61 13.41 2.93 2.01
CA LEU A 61 13.25 3.96 0.97
C LEU A 61 11.78 4.27 0.67
N MET A 62 10.90 3.26 0.67
CA MET A 62 9.46 3.48 0.54
C MET A 62 8.87 4.25 1.73
N SER A 63 9.43 4.05 2.93
CA SER A 63 9.02 4.84 4.10
C SER A 63 9.48 6.29 3.97
N GLU A 64 10.70 6.52 3.49
CA GLU A 64 11.18 7.88 3.16
C GLU A 64 10.28 8.56 2.12
N PHE A 65 9.92 7.85 1.04
CA PHE A 65 8.99 8.35 0.02
C PHE A 65 7.61 8.73 0.61
N ARG A 66 7.11 7.94 1.56
CA ARG A 66 5.87 8.24 2.28
C ARG A 66 5.98 9.52 3.12
N GLU A 67 7.12 9.75 3.76
CA GLU A 67 7.32 10.98 4.53
C GLU A 67 7.38 12.22 3.62
N VAL A 68 7.90 12.08 2.40
CA VAL A 68 7.87 13.15 1.39
C VAL A 68 6.43 13.51 1.01
N SER A 69 5.55 12.53 0.86
CA SER A 69 4.15 12.69 0.45
C SER A 69 3.17 12.86 1.63
N ALA A 70 3.66 12.96 2.86
CA ALA A 70 2.83 12.88 4.07
C ALA A 70 1.77 13.98 4.20
N SER A 71 2.03 15.18 3.65
CA SER A 71 1.07 16.30 3.63
C SER A 71 -0.08 16.10 2.66
N ASP A 72 0.10 15.26 1.64
CA ASP A 72 -0.83 15.08 0.54
C ASP A 72 -1.63 13.77 0.64
N VAL A 73 -1.41 12.97 1.68
CA VAL A 73 -2.13 11.71 1.91
C VAL A 73 -3.24 11.87 2.94
N ALA A 74 -4.41 11.28 2.68
CA ALA A 74 -5.50 11.17 3.66
C ALA A 74 -5.13 10.25 4.85
N CYS A 75 -4.11 9.41 4.70
CA CYS A 75 -3.71 8.42 5.69
C CYS A 75 -3.12 9.07 6.96
N LYS A 76 -3.75 8.83 8.12
CA LYS A 76 -3.26 9.32 9.43
C LYS A 76 -3.02 8.15 10.40
N ASN A 77 -2.24 8.40 11.45
CA ASN A 77 -2.09 7.46 12.55
C ASN A 77 -3.48 7.10 13.13
N GLY A 78 -3.72 5.80 13.33
CA GLY A 78 -5.03 5.28 13.75
C GLY A 78 -5.99 4.91 12.60
N CYS A 79 -5.61 5.12 11.34
CA CYS A 79 -6.34 4.54 10.20
C CYS A 79 -5.96 3.06 10.00
N SER A 80 -6.96 2.18 9.83
CA SER A 80 -6.77 0.74 9.65
C SER A 80 -7.30 0.19 8.32
N ASN A 81 -7.75 1.03 7.39
CA ASN A 81 -8.42 0.54 6.18
C ASN A 81 -7.54 -0.41 5.36
N CYS A 82 -6.23 -0.15 5.27
CA CYS A 82 -5.30 -1.06 4.59
C CYS A 82 -5.14 -2.42 5.27
N CYS A 83 -5.46 -2.53 6.57
CA CYS A 83 -5.46 -3.79 7.29
C CYS A 83 -6.65 -4.69 6.93
N HIS A 84 -7.62 -4.18 6.17
CA HIS A 84 -8.77 -4.95 5.69
C HIS A 84 -8.67 -5.30 4.20
N MET A 85 -7.58 -4.93 3.54
CA MET A 85 -7.35 -5.24 2.13
C MET A 85 -6.49 -6.48 1.97
N GLN A 86 -6.58 -7.10 0.79
CA GLN A 86 -5.67 -8.16 0.43
C GLN A 86 -4.27 -7.59 0.18
N VAL A 87 -3.28 -8.18 0.85
CA VAL A 87 -1.87 -7.81 0.67
C VAL A 87 -1.12 -9.05 0.18
N ILE A 88 -0.52 -8.92 -0.99
CA ILE A 88 0.38 -9.95 -1.52
C ILE A 88 1.73 -9.79 -0.81
N LEU A 89 2.26 -10.91 -0.33
CA LEU A 89 3.51 -11.01 0.41
C LEU A 89 4.38 -12.09 -0.22
N GLN A 90 5.68 -11.82 -0.40
CA GLN A 90 6.65 -12.80 -0.88
C GLN A 90 7.46 -13.41 0.28
N GLN A 91 8.07 -14.58 0.07
CA GLN A 91 8.82 -15.27 1.14
C GLN A 91 9.96 -14.43 1.69
N THR A 92 10.76 -13.82 0.81
CA THR A 92 11.86 -12.90 1.14
C THR A 92 11.40 -11.73 2.01
N GLU A 93 10.20 -11.22 1.75
CA GLU A 93 9.58 -10.17 2.55
C GLU A 93 9.06 -10.69 3.89
N ALA A 94 8.42 -11.85 3.92
CA ALA A 94 8.02 -12.53 5.15
C ALA A 94 9.22 -12.80 6.06
N ASP A 95 10.35 -13.23 5.49
CA ASP A 95 11.62 -13.45 6.19
C ASP A 95 12.22 -12.14 6.73
N ALA A 96 12.13 -11.05 5.96
CA ALA A 96 12.56 -9.73 6.40
C ALA A 96 11.71 -9.24 7.59
N ILE A 97 10.39 -9.31 7.47
CA ILE A 97 9.45 -8.92 8.55
C ILE A 97 9.69 -9.79 9.77
N GLY A 98 9.75 -11.12 9.59
CA GLY A 98 9.95 -12.08 10.66
C GLY A 98 11.25 -11.86 11.42
N PHE A 99 12.34 -11.55 10.71
CA PHE A 99 13.60 -11.15 11.32
C PHE A 99 13.45 -9.88 12.18
N MET A 100 12.76 -8.85 11.67
CA MET A 100 12.60 -7.57 12.36
C MET A 100 11.69 -7.65 13.58
N ILE A 101 10.68 -8.53 13.57
CA ILE A 101 9.72 -8.69 14.68
C ILE A 101 10.05 -9.88 15.59
N GLY A 102 11.16 -10.58 15.35
CA GLY A 102 11.57 -11.74 16.15
C GLY A 102 10.65 -12.95 16.05
N ARG A 103 9.96 -13.14 14.91
CA ARG A 103 9.08 -14.29 14.65
C ARG A 103 9.47 -14.99 13.36
N LYS A 104 9.66 -16.30 13.42
CA LYS A 104 9.94 -17.08 12.21
C LYS A 104 8.67 -17.20 11.36
N PRO A 105 8.66 -16.73 10.10
CA PRO A 105 7.51 -16.90 9.23
C PRO A 105 7.36 -18.38 8.82
N VAL A 106 6.15 -18.75 8.43
CA VAL A 106 5.94 -20.02 7.72
C VAL A 106 6.54 -19.94 6.33
N GLN A 107 6.85 -21.11 5.75
CA GLN A 107 7.14 -21.18 4.32
C GLN A 107 5.83 -20.97 3.56
N LEU A 108 5.80 -19.94 2.71
CA LEU A 108 4.67 -19.63 1.85
C LEU A 108 4.55 -20.71 0.76
N ASP A 109 3.33 -21.20 0.57
CA ASP A 109 2.99 -22.10 -0.52
C ASP A 109 2.60 -21.28 -1.75
N ILE A 110 3.42 -21.35 -2.80
CA ILE A 110 3.16 -20.68 -4.09
C ILE A 110 1.90 -21.21 -4.79
N ASN A 111 1.45 -22.41 -4.44
CA ASN A 111 0.24 -23.03 -4.98
C ASN A 111 -0.98 -22.78 -4.08
N PHE A 112 -0.85 -21.97 -3.02
CA PHE A 112 -1.95 -21.67 -2.12
C PHE A 112 -3.10 -21.03 -2.90
N LYS A 113 -4.21 -21.75 -2.99
CA LYS A 113 -5.43 -21.25 -3.62
C LYS A 113 -6.36 -20.72 -2.56
N ILE A 114 -6.65 -19.43 -2.65
CA ILE A 114 -7.70 -18.81 -1.84
C ILE A 114 -9.04 -19.35 -2.34
N LYS A 115 -9.77 -20.09 -1.49
CA LYS A 115 -11.03 -20.74 -1.86
C LYS A 115 -12.11 -19.74 -2.27
N ASP A 116 -12.20 -18.62 -1.55
CA ASP A 116 -13.11 -17.52 -1.84
C ASP A 116 -12.39 -16.19 -1.58
N PRO A 117 -11.75 -15.60 -2.60
CA PRO A 117 -11.02 -14.34 -2.45
C PRO A 117 -11.88 -13.22 -1.86
N LEU A 118 -13.16 -13.15 -2.24
CA LEU A 118 -14.06 -12.08 -1.84
C LEU A 118 -14.35 -12.09 -0.33
N LYS A 119 -14.31 -13.28 0.29
CA LYS A 119 -14.56 -13.49 1.73
C LYS A 119 -13.29 -13.71 2.57
N SER A 120 -12.15 -13.91 1.93
CA SER A 120 -10.90 -14.27 2.64
C SER A 120 -10.16 -13.07 3.24
N TYR A 121 -10.54 -11.85 2.87
CA TYR A 121 -10.03 -10.61 3.44
C TYR A 121 -11.15 -9.55 3.45
N GLY A 122 -11.13 -8.64 4.41
CA GLY A 122 -12.16 -7.60 4.49
C GLY A 122 -12.46 -7.18 5.92
N ARG A 123 -13.70 -6.71 6.12
CA ARG A 123 -14.23 -6.31 7.42
C ARG A 123 -14.12 -7.42 8.46
N ASP A 124 -14.57 -8.62 8.10
CA ASP A 124 -14.69 -9.76 9.03
C ASP A 124 -13.41 -10.60 9.12
N THR A 125 -12.48 -10.40 8.19
CA THR A 125 -11.19 -11.10 8.12
C THR A 125 -10.04 -10.08 8.01
N PRO A 126 -9.79 -9.27 9.05
CA PRO A 126 -8.70 -8.30 9.03
C PRO A 126 -7.33 -8.97 9.10
N CYS A 127 -6.30 -8.20 8.76
CA CYS A 127 -4.91 -8.58 8.96
C CYS A 127 -4.64 -8.99 10.41
N THR A 128 -3.90 -10.08 10.62
CA THR A 128 -3.53 -10.58 11.95
C THR A 128 -2.70 -9.60 12.80
N PHE A 129 -2.11 -8.57 12.17
CA PHE A 129 -1.36 -7.53 12.85
C PHE A 129 -2.23 -6.32 13.23
N LEU A 130 -3.53 -6.32 12.91
CA LEU A 130 -4.43 -5.28 13.37
C LEU A 130 -4.77 -5.49 14.85
N VAL A 131 -4.34 -4.57 15.70
CA VAL A 131 -4.57 -4.59 17.15
C VAL A 131 -5.09 -3.22 17.59
N ASN A 132 -6.27 -3.18 18.22
CA ASN A 132 -6.89 -1.94 18.72
C ASN A 132 -6.97 -0.81 17.66
N GLY A 133 -7.28 -1.15 16.41
CA GLY A 133 -7.38 -0.19 15.31
C GLY A 133 -6.05 0.28 14.72
N GLY A 134 -4.91 -0.27 15.17
CA GLY A 134 -3.58 0.04 14.64
C GLY A 134 -2.81 -1.19 14.18
N CYS A 135 -1.88 -1.00 13.23
CA CYS A 135 -0.97 -2.07 12.83
C CYS A 135 0.11 -2.27 13.92
N SER A 136 0.16 -3.44 14.54
CA SER A 136 1.15 -3.78 15.58
C SER A 136 2.59 -3.89 15.07
N ILE A 137 2.77 -3.93 13.74
CA ILE A 137 4.08 -3.98 13.07
C ILE A 137 4.27 -2.79 12.14
N TYR A 138 3.70 -1.61 12.46
CA TYR A 138 3.64 -0.45 11.56
C TYR A 138 5.00 -0.10 10.92
N GLU A 139 6.09 -0.10 11.70
CA GLU A 139 7.46 0.18 11.23
C GLU A 139 8.04 -0.93 10.35
N ASN A 140 7.48 -2.14 10.42
CA ASN A 140 7.92 -3.33 9.69
C ASN A 140 6.84 -3.84 8.71
N ARG A 141 5.92 -2.97 8.28
CA ARG A 141 4.88 -3.32 7.31
C ARG A 141 5.48 -3.78 5.97
N PRO A 142 4.80 -4.71 5.26
CA PRO A 142 5.13 -5.07 3.88
C PRO A 142 5.17 -3.86 2.95
N PHE A 143 5.90 -3.98 1.85
CA PHE A 143 6.05 -2.98 0.82
C PHE A 143 4.70 -2.49 0.30
N MET A 144 3.79 -3.41 -0.04
CA MET A 144 2.46 -3.05 -0.55
C MET A 144 1.65 -2.22 0.45
N CYS A 145 1.81 -2.45 1.75
CA CYS A 145 1.17 -1.64 2.80
C CYS A 145 1.76 -0.23 2.94
N ARG A 146 2.98 0.01 2.43
CA ARG A 146 3.63 1.33 2.40
C ARG A 146 3.38 2.06 1.10
N TYR A 147 3.36 1.31 0.00
CA TYR A 147 3.07 1.79 -1.35
C TYR A 147 1.63 2.28 -1.48
N TYR A 148 0.69 1.56 -0.87
CA TYR A 148 -0.72 1.92 -0.91
C TYR A 148 -1.02 3.12 -0.01
N VAL A 149 -1.03 4.32 -0.59
CA VAL A 149 -1.34 5.59 0.08
C VAL A 149 -2.45 6.32 -0.66
N ASN A 150 -3.48 6.73 0.07
CA ASN A 150 -4.61 7.45 -0.49
C ASN A 150 -4.29 8.95 -0.59
N LEU A 151 -4.23 9.48 -1.82
CA LEU A 151 -4.00 10.90 -2.12
C LEU A 151 -5.29 11.71 -2.31
N ASP A 152 -6.45 11.11 -2.05
CA ASP A 152 -7.70 11.84 -1.97
C ASP A 152 -7.74 12.67 -0.66
N ARG A 153 -8.72 13.56 -0.58
CA ARG A 153 -8.91 14.52 0.52
C ARG A 153 -9.29 13.88 1.87
N ASP A 154 -9.87 12.68 1.83
CA ASP A 154 -10.34 11.94 3.00
C ASP A 154 -10.27 10.42 2.76
N ASN A 155 -10.73 9.62 3.74
CA ASN A 155 -10.68 8.16 3.67
C ASN A 155 -11.90 7.52 2.97
N LEU A 156 -12.76 8.30 2.29
CA LEU A 156 -14.00 7.79 1.67
C LEU A 156 -13.72 6.66 0.69
N LEU A 157 -12.71 6.82 -0.16
CA LEU A 157 -12.35 5.80 -1.16
C LEU A 157 -11.80 4.53 -0.52
N CYS A 158 -11.28 4.61 0.70
CA CYS A 158 -10.82 3.46 1.46
C CYS A 158 -11.94 2.78 2.27
N SER A 159 -13.21 3.19 2.09
CA SER A 159 -14.35 2.62 2.79
C SER A 159 -14.59 1.15 2.44
N PHE A 160 -15.28 0.44 3.33
CA PHE A 160 -15.68 -0.95 3.07
C PHE A 160 -16.63 -1.05 1.90
N GLU A 161 -17.53 -0.07 1.75
CA GLU A 161 -18.48 -0.02 0.64
C GLU A 161 -17.77 0.07 -0.70
N ASN A 162 -16.71 0.88 -0.81
CA ASN A 162 -15.91 0.94 -2.03
C ASN A 162 -15.12 -0.36 -2.27
N LEU A 163 -14.59 -0.98 -1.21
CA LEU A 163 -13.90 -2.27 -1.28
C LEU A 163 -14.84 -3.37 -1.79
N ASP A 164 -16.07 -3.40 -1.30
CA ASP A 164 -17.08 -4.40 -1.70
C ASP A 164 -17.53 -4.18 -3.15
N LEU A 165 -17.73 -2.93 -3.58
CA LEU A 165 -17.99 -2.60 -4.99
C LEU A 165 -16.83 -3.06 -5.90
N ALA A 166 -15.58 -2.80 -5.50
CA ALA A 166 -14.40 -3.19 -6.28
C ALA A 166 -14.27 -4.71 -6.42
N LYS A 167 -14.55 -5.45 -5.34
CA LYS A 167 -14.60 -6.92 -5.32
C LYS A 167 -15.63 -7.50 -6.29
N GLU A 168 -16.77 -6.83 -6.42
CA GLU A 168 -17.86 -7.23 -7.33
C GLU A 168 -17.66 -6.71 -8.76
N HIS A 169 -16.58 -5.96 -9.03
CA HIS A 169 -16.35 -5.26 -10.30
C HIS A 169 -17.51 -4.32 -10.67
N ASP A 170 -18.15 -3.73 -9.67
CA ASP A 170 -19.23 -2.78 -9.88
C ASP A 170 -18.67 -1.46 -10.45
N PRO A 171 -19.29 -0.87 -11.49
CA PRO A 171 -18.79 0.37 -12.12
C PRO A 171 -18.80 1.59 -11.20
N ARG A 172 -19.51 1.52 -10.06
CA ARG A 172 -19.51 2.57 -9.03
C ARG A 172 -18.28 2.48 -8.12
N ALA A 173 -17.48 1.42 -8.21
CA ALA A 173 -16.20 1.35 -7.54
C ALA A 173 -15.30 2.48 -8.03
N VAL A 174 -14.65 3.15 -7.09
CA VAL A 174 -13.78 4.30 -7.35
C VAL A 174 -12.35 3.91 -7.04
N SER A 175 -11.46 4.03 -8.02
CA SER A 175 -10.03 3.84 -7.79
C SER A 175 -9.50 4.84 -6.77
N ILE A 176 -8.54 4.39 -5.96
CA ILE A 176 -7.87 5.27 -5.01
C ILE A 176 -6.67 5.89 -5.73
N PRO A 177 -6.59 7.23 -5.87
CA PRO A 177 -5.42 7.86 -6.44
C PRO A 177 -4.23 7.65 -5.49
N MET A 178 -3.15 7.11 -6.03
CA MET A 178 -1.92 6.82 -5.27
C MET A 178 -0.73 7.58 -5.85
N ALA A 179 0.29 7.79 -5.02
CA ALA A 179 1.52 8.43 -5.45
C ALA A 179 2.32 7.50 -6.35
N GLU A 180 2.81 8.02 -7.48
CA GLU A 180 3.67 7.26 -8.38
C GLU A 180 5.03 6.95 -7.74
N ALA A 181 5.23 5.69 -7.35
CA ALA A 181 6.51 5.19 -6.87
C ALA A 181 7.04 4.03 -7.74
N ASN A 182 6.84 4.16 -9.06
CA ASN A 182 7.08 3.12 -10.06
C ASN A 182 8.51 2.55 -10.03
N GLN A 183 9.51 3.40 -9.77
CA GLN A 183 10.91 2.93 -9.64
C GLN A 183 11.14 2.10 -8.38
N LEU A 184 10.58 2.49 -7.23
CA LEU A 184 10.66 1.69 -6.00
C LEU A 184 9.95 0.35 -6.16
N PHE A 185 8.78 0.35 -6.82
CA PHE A 185 8.05 -0.88 -7.10
C PHE A 185 8.80 -1.80 -8.06
N SER A 186 9.44 -1.23 -9.08
CA SER A 186 10.29 -1.98 -10.01
C SER A 186 11.50 -2.60 -9.32
N ALA A 187 12.18 -1.84 -8.46
CA ALA A 187 13.30 -2.34 -7.67
C ALA A 187 12.87 -3.43 -6.67
N PHE A 188 11.71 -3.25 -6.01
CA PHE A 188 11.12 -4.26 -5.14
C PHE A 188 10.87 -5.57 -5.88
N LYS A 189 10.29 -5.50 -7.09
CA LYS A 189 10.07 -6.67 -7.96
C LYS A 189 11.37 -7.33 -8.41
N LEU A 190 12.42 -6.56 -8.66
CA LEU A 190 13.72 -7.09 -9.12
C LEU A 190 14.46 -7.86 -8.01
N ILE A 191 14.35 -7.40 -6.76
CA ILE A 191 15.08 -7.97 -5.62
C ILE A 191 14.41 -9.23 -5.08
N ASN A 192 13.08 -9.27 -5.15
CA ASN A 192 12.26 -10.39 -4.70
C ASN A 192 12.32 -11.55 -5.70
#